data_AF-A0A7W1QHK1-F1
#
_entry.id   AF-A0A7W1QHK1-F1
#
_cell.length_a   1.000
_cell.length_b   1.000
_cell.length_c   1.000
_cell.angle_alpha   90.00
_cell.angle_beta   90.00
_cell.angle_gamma   90.00
#
_symmetry.space_group_name_H-M   'P 1'
#
loop_
_entity.id
_entity.type
_entity.pdbx_description
1 polymer ?
#
loop_
_entity_poly.entity_id
_entity_poly.type
_entity_poly.pdbx_seq_one_letter_code
_entity_poly.pdbx_strand_id
1 'polypeptide(L)'
;FVLSPPGLAPDCYRNWEALLVGSIPVVKTSQLDPLFKNLPVLIIENWEDLNEDSLNASYENIISKKYNISALYMEYWTSKIMDVRYNYLKYYKPS
;
A
#
# COMPACT_ATOMS: atom_id res chain seq x y z
N PHE A 1 14.03 -2.47 -5.98
CA PHE A 1 12.65 -2.33 -6.48
C PHE A 1 12.21 -3.61 -7.18
N VAL A 2 10.93 -3.96 -7.12
CA VAL A 2 10.35 -5.07 -7.91
C VAL A 2 9.24 -4.50 -8.78
N LEU A 3 9.33 -4.76 -10.09
CA LEU A 3 8.27 -4.42 -11.03
C LEU A 3 7.05 -5.31 -10.74
N SER A 4 5.94 -4.67 -10.37
CA SER A 4 4.65 -5.33 -10.15
C SER A 4 3.62 -4.71 -11.10
N PRO A 5 3.75 -4.95 -12.42
CA PRO A 5 2.76 -4.46 -13.37
C PRO A 5 1.40 -5.09 -13.03
N PRO A 6 0.30 -4.34 -13.21
CA PRO A 6 -1.04 -4.86 -12.92
C PRO A 6 -1.32 -6.14 -13.71
N GLY A 7 -1.78 -7.18 -13.03
CA GLY A 7 -2.44 -8.35 -13.62
C GLY A 7 -3.93 -8.07 -13.87
N LEU A 8 -4.78 -9.11 -13.83
CA LEU A 8 -6.25 -8.98 -14.06
C LEU A 8 -6.99 -8.12 -13.01
N ALA A 9 -6.33 -7.74 -11.91
CA ALA A 9 -6.86 -6.86 -10.86
C ALA A 9 -5.79 -5.84 -10.41
N PRO A 10 -6.18 -4.61 -10.04
CA PRO A 10 -5.26 -3.53 -9.65
C PRO A 10 -4.50 -3.81 -8.33
N ASP A 11 -5.00 -4.73 -7.49
CA ASP A 11 -4.28 -5.25 -6.32
C ASP A 11 -3.71 -6.63 -6.67
N CYS A 12 -2.43 -6.67 -7.01
CA CYS A 12 -1.73 -7.94 -7.23
C CYS A 12 -1.12 -8.41 -5.91
N TYR A 13 -1.33 -9.68 -5.54
CA TYR A 13 -0.68 -10.34 -4.39
C TYR A 13 0.83 -10.06 -4.31
N ARG A 14 1.45 -9.91 -5.48
CA ARG A 14 2.86 -9.55 -5.66
C ARG A 14 3.29 -8.28 -4.93
N ASN A 15 2.41 -7.29 -4.77
CA ASN A 15 2.71 -6.07 -4.01
C ASN A 15 2.95 -6.39 -2.53
N TRP A 16 2.05 -7.18 -1.95
CA TRP A 16 2.10 -7.60 -0.55
C TRP A 16 3.25 -8.57 -0.28
N GLU A 17 3.49 -9.52 -1.18
CA GLU A 17 4.64 -10.43 -1.11
C GLU A 17 5.97 -9.67 -1.19
N ALA A 18 6.10 -8.72 -2.13
CA ALA A 18 7.28 -7.88 -2.25
C ALA A 18 7.57 -7.11 -0.96
N LEU A 19 6.53 -6.51 -0.35
CA LEU A 19 6.65 -5.82 0.92
C LEU A 19 7.08 -6.75 2.06
N LEU A 20 6.52 -7.96 2.12
CA LEU A 20 6.85 -8.96 3.15
C LEU A 20 8.31 -9.41 3.07
N VAL A 21 8.91 -9.48 1.88
CA VAL A 21 10.33 -9.83 1.69
C VAL A 21 11.26 -8.61 1.72
N GLY A 22 10.76 -7.43 2.12
CA GLY A 22 11.55 -6.20 2.26
C GLY A 22 11.87 -5.49 0.94
N SER A 23 11.20 -5.85 -0.14
CA SER A 23 11.30 -5.16 -1.43
C SER A 23 10.31 -3.98 -1.51
N ILE A 24 10.70 -2.96 -2.29
CA ILE A 24 9.85 -1.79 -2.57
C ILE A 24 9.11 -2.06 -3.91
N PRO A 25 7.79 -2.33 -3.90
CA PRO A 25 7.01 -2.46 -5.12
C PRO A 25 6.80 -1.09 -5.77
N VAL A 26 6.80 -1.08 -7.10
CA VAL A 26 6.44 0.08 -7.92
C VAL A 26 5.06 -0.15 -8.52
N VAL A 27 4.09 0.71 -8.22
CA VAL A 27 2.68 0.56 -8.60
C VAL A 27 2.16 1.83 -9.27
N LYS A 28 1.21 1.67 -10.19
CA LYS A 28 0.52 2.81 -10.82
C LYS A 28 -0.58 3.34 -9.90
N THR A 29 -0.74 4.66 -9.82
CA THR A 29 -1.77 5.32 -8.99
C THR A 29 -3.17 4.80 -9.32
N SER A 30 -3.98 4.60 -8.27
CA SER A 30 -5.35 4.13 -8.37
C SER A 30 -6.17 4.47 -7.12
N GLN A 31 -7.43 4.05 -7.09
CA GLN A 31 -8.27 4.15 -5.89
C GLN A 31 -7.75 3.31 -4.71
N LEU A 32 -6.76 2.43 -4.95
CA LEU A 32 -6.15 1.59 -3.93
C LEU A 32 -4.96 2.24 -3.22
N ASP A 33 -4.50 3.42 -3.66
CA ASP A 33 -3.39 4.16 -3.03
C ASP A 33 -3.55 4.29 -1.49
N PRO A 34 -4.76 4.50 -0.93
CA PRO A 34 -4.96 4.53 0.51
C PRO A 34 -4.59 3.24 1.25
N LEU A 35 -4.58 2.07 0.57
CA LEU A 35 -4.17 0.80 1.15
C LEU A 35 -2.67 0.75 1.44
N PHE A 36 -1.87 1.44 0.62
CA PHE A 36 -0.42 1.52 0.75
C PHE A 36 0.04 2.63 1.69
N LYS A 37 -0.90 3.33 2.35
CA LYS A 37 -0.57 4.41 3.27
C LYS A 37 0.36 3.90 4.38
N ASN A 38 1.49 4.59 4.55
CA ASN A 38 2.55 4.24 5.52
C ASN A 38 3.24 2.90 5.25
N LEU A 39 3.25 2.41 4.01
CA LEU A 39 4.07 1.29 3.54
C LEU A 39 5.14 1.78 2.55
N PRO A 40 6.29 1.07 2.43
CA PRO A 40 7.35 1.42 1.49
C PRO A 40 6.98 1.02 0.06
N VAL A 41 6.13 1.82 -0.58
CA VAL A 41 5.65 1.62 -1.96
C VAL A 41 5.97 2.86 -2.78
N LEU A 42 6.48 2.67 -4.00
CA LEU A 42 6.65 3.75 -4.98
C LEU A 42 5.40 3.80 -5.87
N ILE A 43 4.57 4.83 -5.70
CA ILE A 43 3.38 5.07 -6.51
C ILE A 43 3.73 6.05 -7.64
N ILE A 44 3.45 5.68 -8.88
CA ILE A 44 3.74 6.48 -10.08
C ILE A 44 2.47 6.78 -10.88
N GLU A 45 2.47 7.88 -11.63
CA GLU A 45 1.41 8.18 -12.60
C GLU A 45 1.69 7.50 -13.95
N ASN A 46 2.89 7.68 -14.47
CA ASN A 46 3.32 7.16 -15.76
C ASN A 46 4.64 6.39 -15.63
N TRP A 47 4.83 5.36 -16.47
CA TRP A 47 6.05 4.55 -16.45
C TRP A 47 7.24 5.32 -17.02
N GLU A 48 6.95 6.28 -17.89
CA GLU A 48 7.89 7.16 -18.56
C GLU A 48 8.64 8.10 -17.60
N ASP A 49 8.08 8.33 -16.40
CA ASP A 49 8.70 9.14 -15.34
C ASP A 49 9.81 8.37 -14.59
N LEU A 50 9.94 7.07 -14.84
CA LEU A 50 10.96 6.23 -14.22
C LEU A 50 12.25 6.21 -15.04
N ASN A 51 13.32 6.59 -14.37
CA ASN A 51 14.70 6.42 -14.80
C ASN A 51 15.56 6.11 -13.57
N GLU A 52 16.86 5.87 -13.79
CA GLU A 52 17.78 5.51 -12.70
C GLU A 52 17.85 6.59 -11.61
N ASP A 53 17.92 7.87 -12.01
CA ASP A 53 18.00 8.98 -11.06
C ASP A 53 16.72 9.11 -10.22
N SER A 54 15.54 9.01 -10.84
CA SER A 54 14.26 9.09 -10.13
C SER A 54 14.04 7.89 -9.20
N LEU A 55 14.51 6.69 -9.59
CA LEU A 55 14.49 5.50 -8.73
C LEU A 55 15.45 5.65 -7.55
N ASN A 56 16.67 6.13 -7.77
CA ASN A 56 17.66 6.35 -6.70
C ASN A 56 17.16 7.40 -5.70
N ALA A 57 16.64 8.53 -6.18
CA ALA A 57 16.04 9.55 -5.31
C ALA A 57 14.85 9.00 -4.50
N SER A 58 13.99 8.20 -5.13
CA SER A 58 12.86 7.55 -4.47
C SER A 58 13.33 6.53 -3.42
N TYR A 59 14.39 5.77 -3.73
CA TYR A 59 14.96 4.79 -2.81
C TYR A 59 15.47 5.45 -1.54
N GLU A 60 16.31 6.48 -1.65
CA GLU A 60 16.83 7.25 -0.51
C GLU A 60 15.70 7.84 0.34
N ASN A 61 14.66 8.38 -0.30
CA ASN A 61 13.49 8.90 0.39
C ASN A 61 12.70 7.82 1.13
N ILE A 62 12.62 6.62 0.58
CA ILE A 62 11.89 5.51 1.17
C ILE A 62 12.68 4.94 2.34
N ILE A 63 13.96 4.59 2.17
CA ILE A 63 14.76 3.96 3.24
C ILE A 63 15.00 4.87 4.46
N SER A 64 14.94 6.19 4.27
CA SER A 64 15.10 7.17 5.37
C SER A 64 13.85 7.29 6.26
N LYS A 65 12.71 6.73 5.84
CA LYS A 65 11.45 6.77 6.58
C LYS A 65 11.27 5.52 7.44
N LYS A 66 10.55 5.68 8.55
CA LYS A 66 10.01 4.56 9.32
C LYS A 66 8.59 4.25 8.86
N TYR A 67 8.35 2.98 8.55
CA TYR A 67 7.06 2.51 8.09
C TYR A 67 6.33 1.73 9.18
N ASN A 68 5.01 1.86 9.19
CA ASN A 68 4.16 1.02 10.01
C ASN A 68 3.68 -0.15 9.15
N ILE A 69 4.38 -1.27 9.26
CA ILE A 69 4.11 -2.48 8.49
C ILE A 69 2.92 -3.29 9.02
N SER A 70 2.20 -2.82 10.05
CA SER A 70 1.03 -3.54 10.59
C SER A 70 -0.03 -3.84 9.52
N ALA A 71 -0.16 -2.97 8.51
CA ALA A 71 -1.05 -3.17 7.38
C ALA A 71 -0.71 -4.40 6.51
N LEU A 72 0.48 -5.01 6.66
CA LEU A 72 0.81 -6.28 6.00
C LEU A 72 0.14 -7.50 6.65
N TYR A 73 -0.43 -7.34 7.85
CA TYR A 73 -0.97 -8.43 8.64
C TYR A 73 -2.50 -8.32 8.79
N MET A 74 -3.17 -9.47 8.86
CA MET A 74 -4.64 -9.56 8.91
C MET A 74 -5.23 -8.86 10.13
N GLU A 75 -4.52 -8.88 11.26
CA GLU A 75 -4.93 -8.29 12.53
C GLU A 75 -5.21 -6.78 12.40
N TYR A 76 -4.46 -6.08 11.56
CA TYR A 76 -4.68 -4.66 11.31
C TYR A 76 -6.03 -4.39 10.65
N TRP A 77 -6.35 -5.18 9.63
CA TRP A 77 -7.58 -5.01 8.85
C TRP A 77 -8.81 -5.47 9.62
N THR A 78 -8.71 -6.59 10.34
CA THR A 78 -9.80 -7.07 11.19
C THR A 78 -10.13 -6.05 12.28
N SER A 79 -9.12 -5.47 12.93
CA SER A 79 -9.30 -4.38 13.91
C SER A 79 -10.05 -3.18 13.30
N LYS A 80 -9.61 -2.68 12.14
CA LYS A 80 -10.30 -1.57 11.45
C LYS A 80 -11.74 -1.87 11.08
N ILE A 81 -12.02 -3.07 10.55
CA ILE A 81 -13.36 -3.48 10.16
C ILE A 81 -14.27 -3.54 11.40
N MET A 82 -13.75 -4.09 12.50
CA MET A 82 -14.48 -4.18 13.76
C MET A 82 -14.77 -2.81 14.36
N ASP A 83 -13.83 -1.86 14.27
CA ASP A 83 -14.05 -0.48 14.71
C ASP A 83 -15.14 0.22 13.90
N VAL A 84 -15.12 0.09 12.57
CA VAL A 84 -16.17 0.65 11.71
C VAL A 84 -17.53 0.02 12.03
N ARG A 85 -17.58 -1.31 12.17
CA ARG A 85 -18.80 -2.03 12.55
C ARG A 85 -19.32 -1.58 13.91
N TYR A 86 -18.46 -1.46 14.91
CA TYR A 86 -18.83 -1.01 16.25
C TYR A 86 -19.43 0.39 16.22
N ASN A 87 -18.78 1.32 15.52
CA ASN A 87 -19.27 2.69 15.37
C ASN A 87 -20.63 2.72 14.64
N TYR A 88 -20.79 1.97 13.56
CA TYR A 88 -22.07 1.87 12.86
C TYR A 88 -23.18 1.39 13.80
N LEU A 89 -22.98 0.28 14.51
CA LEU A 89 -23.98 -0.28 15.42
C LEU A 89 -24.27 0.62 16.63
N LYS A 90 -23.29 1.40 17.10
CA LYS A 90 -23.46 2.31 18.23
C LYS A 90 -24.37 3.50 17.90
N TYR A 91 -24.29 4.04 16.69
CA TYR A 91 -25.03 5.24 16.30
C TYR A 91 -26.26 4.96 15.43
N TYR A 92 -26.38 3.75 14.87
CA TYR A 92 -27.57 3.33 14.14
C TYR A 92 -28.66 2.87 15.12
N LYS A 93 -29.66 3.73 15.35
CA LYS A 93 -30.94 3.32 15.95
C LYS A 93 -31.86 2.86 14.81
N PRO A 94 -32.24 1.58 14.72
CA PRO A 94 -33.26 1.16 13.77
C PRO A 94 -34.56 1.91 14.08
N SER A 95 -35.18 2.47 13.04
CA SER A 95 -36.54 3.06 13.08
C SER A 95 -37.61 1.99 13.24
#